data_AF-A0A1Y3EIT6-F1
#
_entry.id   AF-A0A1Y3EIT6-F1
#
_cell.length_a   1.000
_cell.length_b   1.000
_cell.length_c   1.000
_cell.angle_alpha   90.00
_cell.angle_beta   90.00
_cell.angle_gamma   90.00
#
_symmetry.space_group_name_H-M   'P 1'
#
loop_
_entity.id
_entity.type
_entity.pdbx_description
1 polymer ?
#
loop_
_entity_poly.entity_id
_entity_poly.type
_entity_poly.pdbx_seq_one_letter_code
_entity_poly.pdbx_strand_id
1 'polypeptide(L)'
;EWYNYDGLRDNFLRNVYTNIPCPCTLSQALNDFGRFTPLPTCEMMGDSSCIYTKGAQHCIVSTNSMPDSGTEMCCYDYNGWLMFSQDYEQSTDYLRYFSAGVPYRANPWGGYVFKKPLYVPTWSNFYNDLLPYDVCCRWAGHCEFYYWRRATSGCQNYEPAVIGTAYGHGHFITFDGMKYSFSGRGYFVLTQLKTADRNLMIQIRMEQPPETMCMFSLLIYSRVVWHGTHVAATVITGVAVKEDDSSVVQVFSRKQFRRWRYRTDVFVDGQRHFFDLDRRRFFGRVLVYVPHLVMNQSEVYIQLTSGVGVKVIESRGILQVIVALPPNYKQRKVFFKQKS
;
A
#
# COMPACT_ATOMS: atom_id res chain seq x y z
N GLU A 1 1.17 -6.34 -36.31
CA GLU A 1 2.61 -6.44 -35.98
C GLU A 1 2.87 -6.60 -34.48
N TRP A 2 2.42 -5.68 -33.62
CA TRP A 2 2.61 -5.77 -32.16
C TRP A 2 2.21 -7.14 -31.58
N TYR A 3 1.03 -7.67 -31.95
CA TYR A 3 0.55 -8.97 -31.45
C TYR A 3 1.52 -10.13 -31.69
N ASN A 4 2.22 -10.12 -32.83
CA ASN A 4 3.22 -11.12 -33.16
C ASN A 4 4.51 -10.86 -32.39
N TYR A 5 4.95 -9.60 -32.32
CA TYR A 5 6.14 -9.20 -31.57
C TYR A 5 6.03 -9.54 -30.07
N ASP A 6 4.93 -9.17 -29.39
CA ASP A 6 4.73 -9.48 -27.97
C ASP A 6 4.64 -10.99 -27.74
N GLY A 7 4.15 -11.75 -28.72
CA GLY A 7 4.08 -13.21 -28.70
C GLY A 7 5.42 -13.93 -28.85
N LEU A 8 6.43 -13.29 -29.43
CA LEU A 8 7.80 -13.82 -29.52
C LEU A 8 8.62 -13.55 -28.25
N ARG A 9 8.12 -12.69 -27.35
CA ARG A 9 8.79 -12.35 -26.09
C ARG A 9 8.42 -13.33 -24.99
N ASP A 10 9.22 -13.31 -23.92
CA ASP A 10 8.96 -14.13 -22.75
C ASP A 10 7.57 -13.86 -22.16
N ASN A 11 6.87 -14.96 -21.88
CA ASN A 11 5.54 -14.95 -21.31
C ASN A 11 5.60 -14.73 -19.79
N PHE A 12 5.66 -13.46 -19.40
CA PHE A 12 5.73 -13.04 -18.00
C PHE A 12 4.45 -13.33 -17.21
N LEU A 13 3.30 -13.47 -17.90
CA LEU A 13 1.99 -13.65 -17.27
C LEU A 13 1.95 -14.85 -16.31
N ARG A 14 2.58 -15.97 -16.70
CA ARG A 14 2.63 -17.19 -15.88
C ARG A 14 3.24 -16.92 -14.51
N ASN A 15 4.31 -16.13 -14.48
CA ASN A 15 5.02 -15.81 -13.25
C ASN A 15 4.23 -14.81 -12.40
N VAL A 16 3.57 -13.82 -13.01
CA VAL A 16 2.76 -12.84 -12.29
C VAL A 16 1.52 -13.50 -11.67
N TYR A 17 0.76 -14.30 -12.41
CA TYR A 17 -0.46 -14.94 -11.90
C TYR A 17 -0.20 -15.89 -10.73
N THR A 18 0.97 -16.53 -10.71
CA THR A 18 1.34 -17.47 -9.65
C THR A 18 1.80 -16.74 -8.39
N ASN A 19 2.53 -15.63 -8.51
CA ASN A 19 3.21 -15.00 -7.38
C ASN A 19 2.54 -13.71 -6.87
N ILE A 20 1.76 -13.05 -7.72
CA ILE A 20 1.06 -11.79 -7.41
C ILE A 20 -0.40 -11.93 -7.85
N PRO A 21 -1.19 -12.82 -7.21
CA PRO A 21 -2.60 -13.00 -7.57
C PRO A 21 -3.42 -11.78 -7.17
N CYS A 22 -4.43 -11.43 -7.97
CA CYS A 22 -5.34 -10.33 -7.66
C CYS A 22 -6.27 -10.68 -6.49
N PRO A 23 -6.54 -9.75 -5.57
CA PRO A 23 -7.66 -9.89 -4.62
C PRO A 23 -8.99 -10.08 -5.37
N CYS A 24 -9.90 -10.89 -4.82
CA CYS A 24 -11.21 -11.12 -5.46
C CYS A 24 -12.15 -9.92 -5.32
N THR A 25 -11.98 -9.16 -4.24
CA THR A 25 -12.88 -8.05 -3.89
C THR A 25 -12.11 -6.78 -3.57
N LEU A 26 -12.76 -5.65 -3.79
CA LEU A 26 -12.22 -4.33 -3.46
C LEU A 26 -11.89 -4.18 -1.97
N SER A 27 -12.67 -4.78 -1.06
CA SER A 27 -12.36 -4.75 0.37
C SER A 27 -11.06 -5.49 0.70
N GLN A 28 -10.78 -6.62 0.03
CA GLN A 28 -9.52 -7.33 0.20
C GLN A 28 -8.35 -6.50 -0.34
N ALA A 29 -8.53 -5.86 -1.50
CA ALA A 29 -7.54 -4.96 -2.09
C ALA A 29 -7.15 -3.80 -1.16
N LEU A 30 -8.13 -3.12 -0.57
CA LEU A 30 -7.89 -1.99 0.35
C LEU A 30 -7.16 -2.43 1.63
N ASN A 31 -7.40 -3.66 2.08
CA ASN A 31 -6.73 -4.25 3.24
C ASN A 31 -5.31 -4.74 2.92
N ASP A 32 -5.00 -5.03 1.66
CA ASP A 32 -3.69 -5.49 1.19
C ASP A 32 -2.82 -4.35 0.65
N PHE A 33 -2.78 -3.25 1.41
CA PHE A 33 -2.00 -2.06 1.10
C PHE A 33 -0.49 -2.28 1.22
N GLY A 34 -0.02 -3.48 1.57
CA GLY A 34 1.40 -3.84 1.62
C GLY A 34 1.93 -4.31 0.28
N ARG A 35 1.18 -5.18 -0.41
CA ARG A 35 1.54 -5.73 -1.72
C ARG A 35 1.09 -4.84 -2.88
N PHE A 36 0.00 -4.10 -2.69
CA PHE A 36 -0.64 -3.33 -3.75
C PHE A 36 -0.75 -1.85 -3.39
N THR A 37 -0.66 -1.02 -4.42
CA THR A 37 -0.74 0.44 -4.34
C THR A 37 -1.83 0.95 -5.29
N PRO A 38 -2.68 1.90 -4.87
CA PRO A 38 -3.71 2.45 -5.72
C PRO A 38 -3.13 3.21 -6.94
N LEU A 39 -3.79 3.07 -8.08
CA LEU A 39 -3.49 3.80 -9.30
C LEU A 39 -4.09 5.22 -9.20
N PRO A 40 -3.27 6.31 -9.25
CA PRO A 40 -3.77 7.68 -9.08
C PRO A 40 -4.85 8.13 -10.06
N THR A 41 -4.81 7.59 -11.27
CA THR A 41 -5.74 7.90 -12.35
C THR A 41 -7.03 7.07 -12.28
N CYS A 42 -7.11 6.15 -11.33
CA CYS A 42 -8.28 5.30 -11.11
C CYS A 42 -8.34 4.85 -9.65
N GLU A 43 -8.49 5.81 -8.73
CA GLU A 43 -8.67 5.53 -7.31
C GLU A 43 -9.96 6.14 -6.77
N MET A 44 -10.61 5.47 -5.80
CA MET A 44 -11.89 5.94 -5.22
C MET A 44 -11.75 7.29 -4.53
N MET A 45 -10.55 7.56 -4.00
CA MET A 45 -10.20 8.75 -3.25
C MET A 45 -9.45 9.74 -4.13
N GLY A 46 -9.63 9.74 -5.45
CA GLY A 46 -8.83 10.55 -6.37
C GLY A 46 -9.61 10.84 -7.65
N ASP A 47 -8.90 10.90 -8.78
CA ASP A 47 -9.55 11.02 -10.08
C ASP A 47 -10.12 9.65 -10.49
N SER A 48 -11.45 9.56 -10.57
CA SER A 48 -12.19 8.36 -10.98
C SER A 48 -12.44 8.32 -12.49
N SER A 49 -11.70 9.10 -13.29
CA SER A 49 -11.85 9.14 -14.74
C SER A 49 -11.46 7.82 -15.42
N CYS A 50 -10.56 7.04 -14.79
CA CYS A 50 -10.17 5.67 -15.16
C CYS A 50 -9.99 5.52 -16.69
N ILE A 51 -9.11 6.33 -17.27
CA ILE A 51 -9.01 6.53 -18.74
C ILE A 51 -8.80 5.22 -19.50
N TYR A 52 -7.92 4.34 -18.98
CA TYR A 52 -7.57 3.05 -19.60
C TYR A 52 -8.41 1.87 -19.07
N THR A 53 -9.17 2.07 -18.00
CA THR A 53 -9.87 1.00 -17.27
C THR A 53 -11.32 1.41 -17.03
N LYS A 54 -12.04 1.62 -18.12
CA LYS A 54 -13.44 2.09 -18.11
C LYS A 54 -14.35 1.07 -17.43
N GLY A 55 -15.32 1.57 -16.67
CA GLY A 55 -16.18 0.73 -15.82
C GLY A 55 -15.56 0.36 -14.45
N ALA A 56 -14.27 0.61 -14.24
CA ALA A 56 -13.63 0.43 -12.93
C ALA A 56 -13.94 1.61 -12.00
N GLN A 57 -14.11 1.32 -10.72
CA GLN A 57 -14.16 2.31 -9.63
C GLN A 57 -12.79 2.48 -8.98
N HIS A 58 -12.02 1.40 -8.88
CA HIS A 58 -10.71 1.40 -8.23
C HIS A 58 -9.77 0.41 -8.91
N CYS A 59 -8.54 0.84 -9.16
CA CYS A 59 -7.48 -0.03 -9.63
C CYS A 59 -6.29 0.02 -8.68
N ILE A 60 -5.69 -1.13 -8.46
CA ILE A 60 -4.46 -1.31 -7.69
C ILE A 60 -3.39 -1.90 -8.59
N VAL A 61 -2.14 -1.55 -8.32
CA VAL A 61 -0.96 -2.06 -9.03
C VAL A 61 -0.02 -2.64 -7.99
N SER A 62 0.62 -3.76 -8.29
CA SER A 62 1.58 -4.37 -7.36
C SER A 62 2.77 -3.43 -7.12
N THR A 63 3.16 -3.28 -5.85
CA THR A 63 4.27 -2.40 -5.47
C THR A 63 5.60 -2.90 -6.03
N ASN A 64 5.75 -4.23 -6.10
CA ASN A 64 6.93 -4.88 -6.66
C ASN A 64 6.58 -5.57 -7.97
N SER A 65 7.62 -5.80 -8.79
CA SER A 65 7.53 -6.59 -10.01
C SER A 65 8.22 -7.94 -9.80
N MET A 66 7.87 -8.89 -10.64
CA MET A 66 8.60 -10.16 -10.74
C MET A 66 10.04 -9.93 -11.29
N PRO A 67 11.02 -10.75 -10.88
CA PRO A 67 12.41 -10.63 -11.36
C PRO A 67 12.55 -10.71 -12.88
N ASP A 68 11.71 -11.52 -13.52
CA ASP A 68 11.68 -11.77 -14.97
C ASP A 68 10.84 -10.74 -15.74
N SER A 69 10.42 -9.65 -15.09
CA SER A 69 9.40 -8.68 -15.50
C SER A 69 7.97 -9.09 -15.19
N GLY A 70 7.10 -8.09 -15.05
CA GLY A 70 5.70 -8.30 -14.71
C GLY A 70 5.28 -7.66 -13.40
N THR A 71 4.26 -6.83 -13.47
CA THR A 71 3.56 -6.19 -12.37
C THR A 71 2.08 -6.50 -12.58
N GLU A 72 1.37 -6.83 -11.51
CA GLU A 72 -0.06 -7.09 -11.60
C GLU A 72 -0.82 -5.77 -11.47
N MET A 73 -1.85 -5.56 -12.30
CA MET A 73 -2.82 -4.47 -12.11
C MET A 73 -4.21 -5.08 -12.04
N CYS A 74 -4.87 -4.89 -10.91
CA CYS A 74 -6.21 -5.40 -10.64
C CYS A 74 -7.19 -4.24 -10.57
N CYS A 75 -8.29 -4.31 -11.30
CA CYS A 75 -9.34 -3.29 -11.30
C CYS A 75 -10.66 -3.88 -10.83
N TYR A 76 -11.41 -3.09 -10.07
CA TYR A 76 -12.68 -3.48 -9.47
C TYR A 76 -13.81 -2.61 -10.00
N ASP A 77 -14.95 -3.24 -10.27
CA ASP A 77 -16.18 -2.55 -10.67
C ASP A 77 -16.81 -1.79 -9.49
N TYR A 78 -17.93 -1.11 -9.75
CA TYR A 78 -18.68 -0.37 -8.72
C TYR A 78 -19.33 -1.27 -7.66
N ASN A 79 -19.48 -2.56 -7.92
CA ASN A 79 -19.97 -3.54 -6.93
C ASN A 79 -18.82 -4.10 -6.07
N GLY A 80 -17.57 -3.76 -6.40
CA GLY A 80 -16.38 -4.20 -5.70
C GLY A 80 -15.85 -5.57 -6.13
N TRP A 81 -16.24 -6.07 -7.31
CA TRP A 81 -15.74 -7.32 -7.89
C TRP A 81 -14.59 -7.09 -8.85
N LEU A 82 -13.65 -8.04 -8.88
CA LEU A 82 -12.54 -8.04 -9.83
C LEU A 82 -13.09 -8.13 -11.27
N MET A 83 -12.63 -7.21 -12.13
CA MET A 83 -13.00 -7.19 -13.54
C MET A 83 -12.10 -8.12 -14.35
N PHE A 84 -12.68 -8.90 -15.26
CA PHE A 84 -11.94 -9.81 -16.14
C PHE A 84 -11.88 -9.31 -17.57
N SER A 85 -10.76 -9.54 -18.25
CA SER A 85 -10.60 -9.21 -19.67
C SER A 85 -11.44 -10.10 -20.59
N GLN A 86 -11.97 -11.21 -20.05
CA GLN A 86 -12.82 -12.15 -20.77
C GLN A 86 -14.27 -11.69 -20.85
N ASP A 87 -14.69 -10.81 -19.93
CA ASP A 87 -16.01 -10.21 -19.89
C ASP A 87 -16.12 -9.01 -20.87
N TYR A 88 -15.14 -8.85 -21.76
CA TYR A 88 -15.20 -7.84 -22.80
C TYR A 88 -16.37 -8.15 -23.75
N GLU A 89 -17.25 -7.18 -23.98
CA GLU A 89 -18.39 -7.32 -24.87
C GLU A 89 -18.00 -6.93 -26.30
N GLN A 90 -18.39 -7.74 -27.30
CA GLN A 90 -18.15 -7.46 -28.72
C GLN A 90 -19.09 -6.34 -29.26
N SER A 91 -19.08 -5.16 -28.63
CA SER A 91 -19.87 -4.01 -29.07
C SER A 91 -18.97 -2.96 -29.72
N THR A 92 -19.40 -2.34 -30.83
CA THR A 92 -18.61 -1.34 -31.58
C THR A 92 -18.16 -0.11 -30.77
N ASP A 93 -18.68 0.06 -29.55
CA ASP A 93 -18.38 1.16 -28.61
C ASP A 93 -17.58 0.63 -27.38
N TYR A 94 -16.65 -0.31 -27.62
CA TYR A 94 -15.86 -1.06 -26.63
C TYR A 94 -15.28 -0.20 -25.50
N LEU A 95 -14.72 0.96 -25.84
CA LEU A 95 -14.03 1.85 -24.91
C LEU A 95 -14.97 2.69 -24.05
N ARG A 96 -16.27 2.67 -24.31
CA ARG A 96 -17.20 3.53 -23.58
C ARG A 96 -17.64 2.90 -22.26
N TYR A 97 -17.67 1.58 -22.17
CA TYR A 97 -18.36 0.88 -21.09
C TYR A 97 -17.47 0.01 -20.22
N PHE A 98 -16.51 -0.74 -20.78
CA PHE A 98 -15.77 -1.73 -20.01
C PHE A 98 -14.35 -1.98 -20.52
N SER A 99 -13.36 -1.84 -19.63
CA SER A 99 -11.97 -2.23 -19.86
C SER A 99 -11.37 -2.72 -18.54
N ALA A 100 -11.09 -4.02 -18.47
CA ALA A 100 -10.51 -4.65 -17.28
C ALA A 100 -9.03 -4.26 -17.10
N GLY A 101 -8.55 -4.36 -15.86
CA GLY A 101 -7.15 -4.09 -15.55
C GLY A 101 -6.26 -5.27 -15.88
N VAL A 102 -5.19 -5.06 -16.64
CA VAL A 102 -4.31 -6.14 -17.14
C VAL A 102 -2.90 -6.04 -16.54
N PRO A 103 -2.18 -7.16 -16.43
CA PRO A 103 -0.80 -7.16 -15.97
C PRO A 103 0.13 -6.39 -16.92
N TYR A 104 1.00 -5.59 -16.31
CA TYR A 104 1.98 -4.76 -16.99
C TYR A 104 3.34 -5.44 -17.02
N ARG A 105 4.07 -5.31 -18.12
CA ARG A 105 5.42 -5.84 -18.25
C ARG A 105 6.39 -5.00 -17.43
N ALA A 106 6.20 -3.68 -17.41
CA ALA A 106 7.02 -2.76 -16.63
C ALA A 106 6.18 -2.06 -15.57
N ASN A 107 6.68 -2.03 -14.33
CA ASN A 107 6.03 -1.30 -13.26
C ASN A 107 5.99 0.21 -13.57
N PRO A 108 4.83 0.87 -13.45
CA PRO A 108 4.70 2.29 -13.80
C PRO A 108 5.53 3.21 -12.89
N TRP A 109 5.84 2.78 -11.66
CA TRP A 109 6.49 3.61 -10.63
C TRP A 109 7.90 3.14 -10.25
N GLY A 110 8.42 2.11 -10.92
CA GLY A 110 9.78 1.64 -10.67
C GLY A 110 9.91 0.69 -9.48
N GLY A 111 8.93 -0.19 -9.29
CA GLY A 111 9.14 -1.41 -8.51
C GLY A 111 10.34 -2.21 -9.05
N TYR A 112 11.06 -2.91 -8.17
CA TYR A 112 12.15 -3.80 -8.56
C TYR A 112 11.69 -4.77 -9.65
N VAL A 113 12.43 -5.04 -10.74
CA VAL A 113 13.77 -4.63 -11.18
C VAL A 113 13.81 -3.27 -11.92
N PHE A 114 13.85 -2.16 -11.18
CA PHE A 114 14.00 -0.81 -11.77
C PHE A 114 15.44 -0.55 -12.23
N LYS A 115 15.63 0.33 -13.24
CA LYS A 115 16.94 0.74 -13.82
C LYS A 115 17.70 -0.33 -14.63
N LYS A 116 17.05 -1.43 -15.01
CA LYS A 116 17.55 -2.30 -16.09
C LYS A 116 17.09 -1.75 -17.46
N PRO A 117 17.82 -1.98 -18.56
CA PRO A 117 17.33 -1.68 -19.91
C PRO A 117 15.95 -2.30 -20.12
N LEU A 118 15.02 -1.57 -20.76
CA LEU A 118 13.60 -1.91 -20.91
C LEU A 118 12.71 -1.77 -19.65
N TYR A 119 13.26 -1.35 -18.50
CA TYR A 119 12.53 -1.16 -17.24
C TYR A 119 12.76 0.23 -16.62
N VAL A 120 12.64 1.26 -17.46
CA VAL A 120 12.60 2.67 -17.01
C VAL A 120 11.16 2.98 -16.59
N PRO A 121 10.93 3.43 -15.33
CA PRO A 121 9.59 3.73 -14.83
C PRO A 121 8.85 4.70 -15.75
N THR A 122 7.53 4.57 -15.80
CA THR A 122 6.61 5.36 -16.65
C THR A 122 6.82 5.16 -18.15
N TRP A 123 8.05 5.26 -18.67
CA TRP A 123 8.32 5.22 -20.11
C TRP A 123 8.29 3.81 -20.68
N SER A 124 8.89 2.85 -19.98
CA SER A 124 8.79 1.44 -20.38
C SER A 124 7.38 0.90 -20.19
N ASN A 125 6.63 1.36 -19.17
CA ASN A 125 5.23 1.01 -19.01
C ASN A 125 4.38 1.58 -20.16
N PHE A 126 4.58 2.85 -20.52
CA PHE A 126 3.91 3.43 -21.68
C PHE A 126 4.18 2.64 -22.95
N TYR A 127 5.44 2.37 -23.28
CA TYR A 127 5.78 1.68 -24.53
C TYR A 127 5.31 0.22 -24.57
N ASN A 128 5.46 -0.53 -23.48
CA ASN A 128 5.16 -1.97 -23.47
C ASN A 128 3.70 -2.31 -23.12
N ASP A 129 2.97 -1.41 -22.46
CA ASP A 129 1.68 -1.73 -21.84
C ASP A 129 0.55 -0.77 -22.25
N LEU A 130 0.78 0.56 -22.25
CA LEU A 130 -0.25 1.55 -22.60
C LEU A 130 -0.38 1.80 -24.11
N LEU A 131 0.75 1.96 -24.81
CA LEU A 131 0.78 2.18 -26.26
C LEU A 131 0.11 1.03 -27.03
N PRO A 132 0.33 -0.25 -26.69
CA PRO A 132 -0.38 -1.33 -27.36
C PRO A 132 -1.89 -1.31 -27.12
N TYR A 133 -2.33 -0.86 -25.95
CA TYR A 133 -3.76 -0.64 -25.70
C TYR A 133 -4.30 0.45 -26.63
N ASP A 134 -3.64 1.60 -26.72
CA ASP A 134 -4.07 2.67 -27.62
C ASP A 134 -4.08 2.21 -29.11
N VAL A 135 -3.04 1.50 -29.55
CA VAL A 135 -2.96 0.99 -30.93
C VAL A 135 -4.04 -0.06 -31.22
N CYS A 136 -4.20 -1.08 -30.37
CA CYS A 136 -5.11 -2.19 -30.62
C CYS A 136 -6.57 -1.83 -30.31
N CYS A 137 -6.83 -1.27 -29.13
CA CYS A 137 -8.19 -0.97 -28.69
C CYS A 137 -8.70 0.36 -29.25
N ARG A 138 -7.92 1.43 -29.14
CA ARG A 138 -8.43 2.80 -29.40
C ARG A 138 -8.36 3.21 -30.86
N TRP A 139 -7.33 2.77 -31.58
CA TRP A 139 -7.14 3.17 -32.98
C TRP A 139 -7.59 2.09 -33.97
N ALA A 140 -7.24 0.82 -33.72
CA ALA A 140 -7.61 -0.28 -34.60
C ALA A 140 -9.00 -0.88 -34.30
N GLY A 141 -9.58 -0.63 -33.13
CA GLY A 141 -10.89 -1.18 -32.74
C GLY A 141 -10.90 -2.69 -32.49
N HIS A 142 -9.72 -3.31 -32.31
CA HIS A 142 -9.53 -4.74 -32.12
C HIS A 142 -8.89 -5.04 -30.75
N CYS A 143 -9.68 -4.85 -29.68
CA CYS A 143 -9.24 -5.10 -28.31
C CYS A 143 -8.94 -6.57 -28.01
N GLU A 144 -9.55 -7.50 -28.74
CA GLU A 144 -9.40 -8.94 -28.58
C GLU A 144 -7.93 -9.35 -28.64
N PHE A 145 -7.15 -8.78 -29.57
CA PHE A 145 -5.73 -9.10 -29.71
C PHE A 145 -4.92 -8.62 -28.50
N TYR A 146 -5.29 -7.49 -27.91
CA TYR A 146 -4.65 -6.99 -26.70
C TYR A 146 -4.95 -7.91 -25.51
N TYR A 147 -6.22 -8.21 -25.25
CA TYR A 147 -6.63 -9.06 -24.13
C TYR A 147 -6.22 -10.53 -24.27
N TRP A 148 -6.11 -11.06 -25.49
CA TRP A 148 -5.55 -12.40 -25.70
C TRP A 148 -4.07 -12.48 -25.33
N ARG A 149 -3.31 -11.39 -25.54
CA ARG A 149 -1.90 -11.32 -25.12
C ARG A 149 -1.73 -10.91 -23.67
N ARG A 150 -2.65 -10.11 -23.12
CA ARG A 150 -2.61 -9.53 -21.77
C ARG A 150 -3.92 -9.84 -21.05
N ALA A 151 -4.17 -11.12 -20.81
CA ALA A 151 -5.33 -11.52 -20.04
C ALA A 151 -5.22 -11.00 -18.59
N THR A 152 -6.34 -10.81 -17.92
CA THR A 152 -6.35 -10.47 -16.49
C THR A 152 -5.99 -11.67 -15.62
N SER A 153 -5.29 -11.44 -14.52
CA SER A 153 -5.09 -12.46 -13.49
C SER A 153 -6.39 -12.79 -12.76
N GLY A 154 -6.56 -14.06 -12.39
CA GLY A 154 -7.65 -14.50 -11.53
C GLY A 154 -7.31 -14.38 -10.04
N CYS A 155 -8.33 -14.53 -9.20
CA CYS A 155 -8.17 -14.44 -7.75
C CYS A 155 -8.09 -15.81 -7.04
N GLN A 156 -8.04 -16.91 -7.80
CA GLN A 156 -8.09 -18.29 -7.27
C GLN A 156 -6.95 -18.60 -6.28
N ASN A 157 -5.76 -18.02 -6.50
CA ASN A 157 -4.58 -18.24 -5.65
C ASN A 157 -4.38 -17.12 -4.61
N TYR A 158 -5.32 -16.17 -4.52
CA TYR A 158 -5.18 -15.06 -3.59
C TYR A 158 -5.46 -15.50 -2.15
N GLU A 159 -4.46 -15.36 -1.29
CA GLU A 159 -4.62 -15.45 0.16
C GLU A 159 -4.50 -14.04 0.77
N PRO A 160 -5.46 -13.61 1.60
CA PRO A 160 -5.50 -12.26 2.15
C PRO A 160 -4.36 -12.00 3.15
N ALA A 161 -3.90 -10.75 3.19
CA ALA A 161 -2.98 -10.30 4.23
C ALA A 161 -3.67 -10.22 5.59
N VAL A 162 -2.92 -10.46 6.66
CA VAL A 162 -3.41 -10.36 8.04
C VAL A 162 -3.01 -9.00 8.61
N ILE A 163 -3.94 -8.35 9.32
CA ILE A 163 -3.75 -6.99 9.81
C ILE A 163 -3.63 -6.97 11.33
N GLY A 164 -2.60 -6.27 11.83
CA GLY A 164 -2.47 -5.87 13.22
C GLY A 164 -2.64 -4.35 13.34
N THR A 165 -3.31 -3.87 14.37
CA THR A 165 -3.59 -2.44 14.54
C THR A 165 -3.24 -1.95 15.94
N ALA A 166 -2.57 -0.80 16.00
CA ALA A 166 -2.30 -0.06 17.22
C ALA A 166 -2.92 1.35 17.10
N TYR A 167 -3.80 1.71 18.02
CA TYR A 167 -4.60 2.94 17.91
C TYR A 167 -4.94 3.55 19.27
N GLY A 168 -5.35 4.82 19.26
CA GLY A 168 -5.81 5.52 20.46
C GLY A 168 -4.74 5.62 21.54
N HIS A 169 -5.14 5.38 22.80
CA HIS A 169 -4.27 5.47 23.98
C HIS A 169 -3.54 4.15 24.31
N GLY A 170 -2.98 3.49 23.29
CA GLY A 170 -2.27 2.22 23.46
C GLY A 170 -3.21 1.01 23.43
N HIS A 171 -4.23 1.04 22.58
CA HIS A 171 -4.99 -0.17 22.25
C HIS A 171 -4.34 -0.91 21.10
N PHE A 172 -4.29 -2.24 21.21
CA PHE A 172 -3.68 -3.12 20.25
C PHE A 172 -4.64 -4.23 19.87
N ILE A 173 -4.65 -4.55 18.58
CA ILE A 173 -5.32 -5.72 18.00
C ILE A 173 -4.21 -6.53 17.32
N THR A 174 -3.97 -7.74 17.81
CA THR A 174 -2.98 -8.65 17.21
C THR A 174 -3.47 -9.18 15.87
N PHE A 175 -2.56 -9.80 15.11
CA PHE A 175 -2.87 -10.47 13.85
C PHE A 175 -3.93 -11.58 14.00
N ASP A 176 -4.03 -12.20 15.17
CA ASP A 176 -5.04 -13.24 15.48
C ASP A 176 -6.36 -12.64 16.04
N GLY A 177 -6.49 -11.31 16.08
CA GLY A 177 -7.70 -10.62 16.53
C GLY A 177 -7.80 -10.40 18.05
N MET A 178 -6.77 -10.74 18.83
CA MET A 178 -6.77 -10.51 20.28
C MET A 178 -6.61 -9.03 20.58
N LYS A 179 -7.47 -8.51 21.46
CA LYS A 179 -7.49 -7.10 21.87
C LYS A 179 -6.87 -6.93 23.24
N TYR A 180 -5.90 -6.03 23.37
CA TYR A 180 -5.32 -5.66 24.66
C TYR A 180 -4.97 -4.18 24.71
N SER A 181 -4.78 -3.66 25.92
CA SER A 181 -4.35 -2.28 26.14
C SER A 181 -3.02 -2.28 26.87
N PHE A 182 -2.11 -1.40 26.46
CA PHE A 182 -0.79 -1.27 27.05
C PHE A 182 -0.42 0.21 27.13
N SER A 183 -0.11 0.69 28.34
CA SER A 183 0.15 2.10 28.62
C SER A 183 1.61 2.37 29.01
N GLY A 184 2.55 1.58 28.47
CA GLY A 184 3.98 1.79 28.70
C GLY A 184 4.51 3.04 28.01
N ARG A 185 5.53 3.67 28.62
CA ARG A 185 6.27 4.80 28.05
C ARG A 185 7.65 4.32 27.62
N GLY A 186 8.03 4.58 26.38
CA GLY A 186 9.31 4.14 25.84
C GLY A 186 9.23 3.71 24.38
N TYR A 187 10.20 2.90 23.96
CA TYR A 187 10.27 2.30 22.64
C TYR A 187 9.89 0.84 22.74
N PHE A 188 8.95 0.40 21.91
CA PHE A 188 8.44 -0.96 21.91
C PHE A 188 8.50 -1.53 20.51
N VAL A 189 8.77 -2.83 20.42
CA VAL A 189 8.76 -3.56 19.16
C VAL A 189 7.33 -4.04 18.92
N LEU A 190 6.69 -3.56 17.86
CA LEU A 190 5.32 -3.96 17.52
C LEU A 190 5.31 -5.30 16.77
N THR A 191 6.26 -5.50 15.88
CA THR A 191 6.39 -6.74 15.12
C THR A 191 7.85 -6.99 14.80
N GLN A 192 8.30 -8.22 15.03
CA GLN A 192 9.64 -8.66 14.68
C GLN A 192 9.57 -10.07 14.11
N LEU A 193 10.25 -10.27 12.99
CA LEU A 193 10.54 -11.59 12.45
C LEU A 193 12.04 -11.69 12.23
N LYS A 194 12.69 -12.64 12.89
CA LYS A 194 14.11 -12.94 12.68
C LYS A 194 14.25 -14.42 12.30
N THR A 195 14.59 -14.66 11.05
CA THR A 195 14.86 -15.97 10.45
C THR A 195 16.20 -15.90 9.71
N ALA A 196 16.77 -17.03 9.30
CA ALA A 196 18.04 -17.04 8.55
C ALA A 196 18.00 -16.14 7.31
N ASP A 197 16.85 -16.09 6.63
CA ASP A 197 16.70 -15.38 5.35
C ASP A 197 16.00 -14.02 5.46
N ARG A 198 15.41 -13.69 6.61
CA ARG A 198 14.57 -12.48 6.77
C ARG A 198 14.69 -11.86 8.16
N ASN A 199 14.81 -10.56 8.20
CA ASN A 199 14.88 -9.75 9.41
C ASN A 199 13.99 -8.51 9.30
N LEU A 200 12.74 -8.64 9.73
CA LEU A 200 11.77 -7.55 9.81
C LEU A 200 11.73 -7.00 11.24
N MET A 201 11.77 -5.68 11.37
CA MET A 201 11.57 -5.00 12.65
C MET A 201 10.70 -3.74 12.46
N ILE A 202 9.59 -3.70 13.19
CA ILE A 202 8.70 -2.55 13.29
C ILE A 202 8.67 -2.11 14.75
N GLN A 203 9.07 -0.87 15.00
CA GLN A 203 9.14 -0.27 16.33
C GLN A 203 8.18 0.91 16.43
N ILE A 204 7.65 1.13 17.62
CA ILE A 204 6.82 2.27 17.97
C ILE A 204 7.41 3.02 19.16
N ARG A 205 7.22 4.33 19.17
CA ARG A 205 7.55 5.21 20.29
C ARG A 205 6.24 5.61 20.97
N MET A 206 6.12 5.27 22.24
CA MET A 206 4.98 5.62 23.08
C MET A 206 5.39 6.67 24.11
N GLU A 207 4.69 7.79 24.11
CA GLU A 207 4.94 8.94 24.99
C GLU A 207 3.67 9.39 25.67
N GLN A 208 3.82 10.09 26.78
CA GLN A 208 2.70 10.77 27.40
C GLN A 208 2.25 11.94 26.50
N PRO A 209 0.94 12.07 26.19
CA PRO A 209 0.45 13.20 25.41
C PRO A 209 0.70 14.51 26.17
N PRO A 210 0.96 15.62 25.47
CA PRO A 210 1.12 16.92 26.11
C PRO A 210 -0.19 17.36 26.77
N GLU A 211 -0.08 18.07 27.90
CA GLU A 211 -1.22 18.50 28.72
C GLU A 211 -2.26 19.31 27.91
N THR A 212 -1.84 20.03 26.88
CA THR A 212 -2.72 20.83 26.00
C THR A 212 -3.73 20.00 25.22
N MET A 213 -3.48 18.70 25.01
CA MET A 213 -4.44 17.81 24.33
C MET A 213 -5.61 17.40 25.22
N CYS A 214 -5.47 17.50 26.55
CA CYS A 214 -6.51 17.11 27.51
C CYS A 214 -7.46 18.26 27.85
N MET A 215 -7.15 19.49 27.42
CA MET A 215 -7.90 20.70 27.79
C MET A 215 -9.23 20.87 27.04
N PHE A 216 -9.42 20.21 25.90
CA PHE A 216 -10.60 20.41 25.03
C PHE A 216 -11.86 19.64 25.45
N SER A 217 -11.75 18.65 26.35
CA SER A 217 -12.91 17.86 26.81
C SER A 217 -13.72 18.54 27.94
N LEU A 218 -13.31 19.72 28.41
CA LEU A 218 -13.80 20.31 29.66
C LEU A 218 -14.46 21.69 29.51
N LEU A 219 -14.81 22.11 28.30
CA LEU A 219 -15.45 23.42 28.09
C LEU A 219 -16.97 23.45 28.27
N ILE A 220 -17.64 22.31 28.54
CA ILE A 220 -19.12 22.25 28.51
C ILE A 220 -19.78 22.14 29.90
N TYR A 221 -19.10 21.74 30.99
CA TYR A 221 -19.82 21.55 32.26
C TYR A 221 -19.15 21.95 33.59
N SER A 222 -17.85 22.25 33.62
CA SER A 222 -17.20 22.59 34.89
C SER A 222 -16.14 23.65 34.71
N ARG A 223 -16.30 24.76 35.44
CA ARG A 223 -15.36 25.87 35.60
C ARG A 223 -14.13 25.46 36.44
N VAL A 224 -13.64 24.25 36.24
CA VAL A 224 -12.43 23.71 36.89
C VAL A 224 -11.38 23.56 35.80
N VAL A 225 -10.53 24.58 35.68
CA VAL A 225 -9.29 24.48 34.91
C VAL A 225 -8.36 23.58 35.72
N TRP A 226 -8.37 22.29 35.44
CA TRP A 226 -7.36 21.37 35.95
C TRP A 226 -6.02 21.71 35.28
N HIS A 227 -5.28 22.66 35.85
CA HIS A 227 -3.86 22.80 35.60
C HIS A 227 -3.17 21.53 36.12
N GLY A 228 -2.58 20.72 35.23
CA GLY A 228 -1.70 19.62 35.64
C GLY A 228 -2.35 18.26 35.89
N THR A 229 -3.53 17.94 35.34
CA THR A 229 -3.96 16.53 35.27
C THR A 229 -3.13 15.80 34.23
N HIS A 230 -2.00 15.25 34.65
CA HIS A 230 -1.27 14.23 33.91
C HIS A 230 -2.22 13.07 33.66
N VAL A 231 -2.73 12.93 32.43
CA VAL A 231 -3.41 11.70 32.05
C VAL A 231 -2.35 10.61 32.03
N ALA A 232 -2.53 9.59 32.87
CA ALA A 232 -1.68 8.41 32.94
C ALA A 232 -1.92 7.49 31.73
N ALA A 233 -1.84 8.06 30.53
CA ALA A 233 -2.00 7.37 29.27
C ALA A 233 -0.78 7.64 28.39
N THR A 234 -0.47 6.69 27.52
CA THR A 234 0.56 6.86 26.49
C THR A 234 -0.07 6.75 25.11
N VAL A 235 0.48 7.52 24.19
CA VAL A 235 0.06 7.58 22.79
C VAL A 235 1.25 7.30 21.91
N ILE A 236 1.00 6.76 20.72
CA ILE A 236 2.04 6.49 19.75
C ILE A 236 2.40 7.82 19.09
N THR A 237 3.67 8.23 19.19
CA THR A 237 4.17 9.48 18.60
C THR A 237 5.19 9.24 17.49
N GLY A 238 5.69 8.02 17.34
CA GLY A 238 6.59 7.65 16.26
C GLY A 238 6.56 6.17 15.90
N VAL A 239 6.94 5.87 14.66
CA VAL A 239 7.07 4.53 14.08
C VAL A 239 8.40 4.44 13.36
N ALA A 240 9.10 3.31 13.47
CA ALA A 240 10.29 3.01 12.69
C ALA A 240 10.16 1.62 12.06
N VAL A 241 10.53 1.50 10.79
CA VAL A 241 10.40 0.27 10.00
C VAL A 241 11.74 -0.02 9.33
N LYS A 242 12.18 -1.27 9.42
CA LYS A 242 13.32 -1.81 8.68
C LYS A 242 13.09 -3.28 8.34
N GLU A 243 13.45 -3.67 7.12
CA GLU A 243 13.53 -5.06 6.70
C GLU A 243 14.87 -5.34 6.03
N ASP A 244 15.60 -6.36 6.47
CA ASP A 244 16.86 -6.80 5.86
C ASP A 244 17.86 -5.64 5.64
N ASP A 245 18.24 -5.41 4.37
CA ASP A 245 19.13 -4.36 3.89
C ASP A 245 18.37 -3.11 3.38
N SER A 246 17.07 -3.01 3.65
CA SER A 246 16.27 -1.87 3.24
C SER A 246 16.59 -0.60 4.04
N SER A 247 16.24 0.54 3.43
CA SER A 247 16.32 1.86 4.07
C SER A 247 15.44 1.92 5.33
N VAL A 248 15.93 2.59 6.37
CA VAL A 248 15.18 2.76 7.62
C VAL A 248 14.22 3.91 7.46
N VAL A 249 12.92 3.62 7.54
CA VAL A 249 11.87 4.65 7.47
C VAL A 249 11.36 4.94 8.87
N GLN A 250 11.33 6.22 9.24
CA GLN A 250 10.81 6.69 10.52
C GLN A 250 9.74 7.75 10.28
N VAL A 251 8.59 7.61 10.93
CA VAL A 251 7.48 8.55 10.85
C VAL A 251 7.15 9.05 12.24
N PHE A 252 7.17 10.37 12.43
CA PHE A 252 6.87 10.99 13.72
C PHE A 252 5.66 11.92 13.60
N SER A 253 4.84 11.95 14.64
CA SER A 253 3.84 13.01 14.80
C SER A 253 4.56 14.34 15.05
N ARG A 254 4.16 15.39 14.33
CA ARG A 254 4.69 16.73 14.64
C ARG A 254 4.13 17.23 15.97
N LYS A 255 4.71 18.26 16.57
CA LYS A 255 4.13 18.95 17.73
C LYS A 255 3.06 19.95 17.28
N GLN A 256 2.10 20.29 18.15
CA GLN A 256 0.90 21.08 17.82
C GLN A 256 1.21 22.36 17.00
N PHE A 257 2.18 23.16 17.42
CA PHE A 257 2.56 24.41 16.73
C PHE A 257 3.22 24.22 15.36
N ARG A 258 3.71 23.01 15.04
CA ARG A 258 4.38 22.66 13.76
C ARG A 258 3.48 21.88 12.80
N ARG A 259 2.20 21.67 13.16
CA ARG A 259 1.22 20.86 12.42
C ARG A 259 0.36 21.62 11.40
N TRP A 260 0.61 22.92 11.19
CA TRP A 260 -0.26 23.76 10.36
C TRP A 260 -0.28 23.35 8.88
N ARG A 261 0.88 22.92 8.33
CA ARG A 261 1.01 22.43 6.95
C ARG A 261 1.05 20.91 6.88
N TYR A 262 1.95 20.30 7.65
CA TYR A 262 2.15 18.84 7.66
C TYR A 262 1.84 18.27 9.03
N ARG A 263 1.17 17.13 9.08
CA ARG A 263 0.83 16.43 10.32
C ARG A 263 1.97 15.53 10.80
N THR A 264 2.70 14.92 9.87
CA THR A 264 3.81 14.00 10.16
C THR A 264 5.15 14.50 9.65
N ASP A 265 6.23 13.98 10.25
CA ASP A 265 7.60 14.10 9.78
C ASP A 265 8.08 12.71 9.33
N VAL A 266 8.43 12.58 8.04
CA VAL A 266 8.97 11.34 7.47
C VAL A 266 10.49 11.49 7.31
N PHE A 267 11.23 10.56 7.90
CA PHE A 267 12.68 10.43 7.76
C PHE A 267 13.01 9.09 7.10
N VAL A 268 13.98 9.12 6.21
CA VAL A 268 14.56 7.92 5.59
C VAL A 268 16.07 8.00 5.76
N ASP A 269 16.66 6.98 6.39
CA ASP A 269 18.09 6.92 6.70
C ASP A 269 18.61 8.21 7.40
N GLY A 270 17.78 8.80 8.25
CA GLY A 270 18.08 10.03 9.00
C GLY A 270 17.81 11.34 8.24
N GLN A 271 17.53 11.29 6.94
CA GLN A 271 17.19 12.47 6.13
C GLN A 271 15.67 12.70 6.09
N ARG A 272 15.23 13.95 6.30
CA ARG A 272 13.81 14.31 6.21
C ARG A 272 13.36 14.46 4.76
N HIS A 273 12.21 13.87 4.43
CA HIS A 273 11.59 13.98 3.11
C HIS A 273 10.19 14.59 3.18
N PHE A 274 9.85 15.39 2.17
CA PHE A 274 8.53 15.98 1.95
C PHE A 274 7.94 15.44 0.65
N PHE A 275 6.65 15.12 0.66
CA PHE A 275 5.94 14.46 -0.44
C PHE A 275 4.96 15.43 -1.13
N ASP A 276 5.41 16.67 -1.40
CA ASP A 276 4.60 17.73 -2.03
C ASP A 276 4.44 17.51 -3.54
N LEU A 277 5.57 17.29 -4.22
CA LEU A 277 5.65 17.12 -5.67
C LEU A 277 5.60 15.64 -6.03
N ASP A 278 6.59 14.90 -5.54
CA ASP A 278 6.67 13.46 -5.73
C ASP A 278 6.06 12.76 -4.51
N ARG A 279 4.82 12.31 -4.68
CA ARG A 279 4.02 11.73 -3.59
C ARG A 279 4.34 10.29 -3.29
N ARG A 280 5.18 9.65 -4.12
CA ARG A 280 5.54 8.24 -4.02
C ARG A 280 7.00 8.08 -4.38
N ARG A 281 7.81 7.50 -3.50
CA ARG A 281 9.23 7.36 -3.77
C ARG A 281 9.79 6.07 -3.23
N PHE A 282 10.58 5.41 -4.06
CA PHE A 282 11.38 4.26 -3.65
C PHE A 282 12.67 4.71 -2.97
N PHE A 283 12.91 4.17 -1.79
CA PHE A 283 14.13 4.32 -1.00
C PHE A 283 14.63 2.93 -0.66
N GLY A 284 15.79 2.52 -1.18
CA GLY A 284 16.45 1.26 -0.80
C GLY A 284 15.49 0.11 -0.47
N ARG A 285 14.77 -0.44 -1.46
CA ARG A 285 13.79 -1.55 -1.31
C ARG A 285 12.54 -1.25 -0.46
N VAL A 286 12.22 0.02 -0.23
CA VAL A 286 10.96 0.47 0.43
C VAL A 286 10.28 1.50 -0.46
N LEU A 287 8.97 1.36 -0.69
CA LEU A 287 8.14 2.42 -1.25
C LEU A 287 7.48 3.19 -0.11
N VAL A 288 7.68 4.50 -0.07
CA VAL A 288 6.92 5.39 0.80
C VAL A 288 6.03 6.26 -0.07
N TYR A 289 4.73 6.30 0.23
CA TYR A 289 3.82 7.18 -0.47
C TYR A 289 2.76 7.82 0.43
N VAL A 290 2.25 8.96 -0.04
CA VAL A 290 1.15 9.70 0.55
C VAL A 290 0.01 9.77 -0.50
N PRO A 291 -1.25 9.46 -0.13
CA PRO A 291 -2.37 9.52 -1.07
C PRO A 291 -2.54 10.90 -1.71
N HIS A 292 -3.08 10.96 -2.93
CA HIS A 292 -3.11 12.19 -3.73
C HIS A 292 -4.01 13.30 -3.13
N LEU A 293 -5.06 12.94 -2.39
CA LEU A 293 -5.90 13.94 -1.72
C LEU A 293 -5.39 14.36 -0.33
N VAL A 294 -4.40 13.65 0.22
CA VAL A 294 -3.88 13.89 1.58
C VAL A 294 -2.68 14.86 1.53
N MET A 295 -2.96 16.13 1.23
CA MET A 295 -1.92 17.18 1.10
C MET A 295 -1.16 17.46 2.39
N ASN A 296 -1.79 17.21 3.54
CA ASN A 296 -1.24 17.53 4.86
C ASN A 296 -0.37 16.41 5.44
N GLN A 297 -0.09 15.35 4.67
CA GLN A 297 0.65 14.16 5.13
C GLN A 297 0.11 13.57 6.44
N SER A 298 -1.22 13.54 6.63
CA SER A 298 -1.85 12.85 7.76
C SER A 298 -1.84 11.33 7.60
N GLU A 299 -1.71 10.84 6.37
CA GLU A 299 -1.62 9.41 6.06
C GLU A 299 -0.34 9.13 5.29
N VAL A 300 0.44 8.17 5.78
CA VAL A 300 1.69 7.72 5.15
C VAL A 300 1.65 6.21 5.05
N TYR A 301 1.95 5.69 3.86
CA TYR A 301 2.05 4.27 3.59
C TYR A 301 3.51 3.92 3.35
N ILE A 302 3.96 2.87 4.01
CA ILE A 302 5.31 2.30 3.89
C ILE A 302 5.11 0.87 3.42
N GLN A 303 5.64 0.53 2.26
CA GLN A 303 5.53 -0.78 1.66
C GLN A 303 6.91 -1.36 1.41
N LEU A 304 7.13 -2.56 1.93
CA LEU A 304 8.38 -3.28 1.80
C LEU A 304 8.37 -4.20 0.57
N THR A 305 9.55 -4.54 0.05
CA THR A 305 9.66 -5.47 -1.09
C THR A 305 9.09 -6.86 -0.80
N SER A 306 9.01 -7.26 0.47
CA SER A 306 8.40 -8.53 0.89
C SER A 306 6.87 -8.56 0.82
N GLY A 307 6.23 -7.41 0.58
CA GLY A 307 4.78 -7.24 0.62
C GLY A 307 4.22 -6.80 1.98
N VAL A 308 5.08 -6.60 2.99
CA VAL A 308 4.67 -6.03 4.28
C VAL A 308 4.32 -4.56 4.12
N GLY A 309 3.15 -4.17 4.61
CA GLY A 309 2.67 -2.80 4.60
C GLY A 309 2.58 -2.22 6.01
N VAL A 310 2.95 -0.96 6.17
CA VAL A 310 2.69 -0.17 7.38
C VAL A 310 1.97 1.11 6.97
N LYS A 311 0.74 1.27 7.45
CA LYS A 311 -0.07 2.48 7.29
C LYS A 311 -0.02 3.27 8.60
N VAL A 312 0.40 4.52 8.51
CA VAL A 312 0.47 5.46 9.64
C VAL A 312 -0.54 6.57 9.40
N ILE A 313 -1.48 6.71 10.33
CA ILE A 313 -2.52 7.74 10.30
C ILE A 313 -2.30 8.68 11.49
N GLU A 314 -2.18 9.97 11.26
CA GLU A 314 -2.10 10.99 12.30
C GLU A 314 -3.48 11.59 12.56
N SER A 315 -3.86 11.63 13.83
CA SER A 315 -5.04 12.36 14.30
C SER A 315 -4.69 13.16 15.53
N ARG A 316 -4.65 14.49 15.37
CA ARG A 316 -4.42 15.48 16.46
C ARG A 316 -3.16 15.24 17.28
N GLY A 317 -2.15 14.57 16.76
CA GLY A 317 -0.88 14.28 17.43
C GLY A 317 -0.70 12.87 17.91
N ILE A 318 -1.69 12.03 17.68
CA ILE A 318 -1.66 10.61 17.98
C ILE A 318 -1.50 9.88 16.66
N LEU A 319 -0.57 8.94 16.61
CA LEU A 319 -0.42 8.04 15.48
C LEU A 319 -1.24 6.77 15.72
N GLN A 320 -2.00 6.38 14.71
CA GLN A 320 -2.53 5.04 14.55
C GLN A 320 -1.65 4.31 13.55
N VAL A 321 -1.27 3.08 13.89
CA VAL A 321 -0.35 2.26 13.11
C VAL A 321 -1.06 0.98 12.75
N ILE A 322 -1.17 0.69 11.47
CA ILE A 322 -1.78 -0.54 10.95
C ILE A 322 -0.70 -1.27 10.17
N VAL A 323 -0.45 -2.53 10.51
CA VAL A 323 0.54 -3.38 9.86
C VAL A 323 -0.19 -4.48 9.11
N ALA A 324 0.06 -4.61 7.81
CA ALA A 324 -0.43 -5.71 6.98
C ALA A 324 0.73 -6.67 6.69
N LEU A 325 0.56 -7.94 7.08
CA LEU A 325 1.52 -9.01 6.84
C LEU A 325 1.00 -9.97 5.76
N PRO A 326 1.78 -10.24 4.70
CA PRO A 326 1.40 -11.22 3.71
C PRO A 326 1.50 -12.66 4.26
N PRO A 327 0.83 -13.64 3.60
CA PRO A 327 0.70 -15.02 4.12
C PRO A 327 2.03 -15.76 4.29
N ASN A 328 3.09 -15.35 3.59
CA ASN A 328 4.46 -15.84 3.74
C ASN A 328 5.11 -15.49 5.10
N TYR A 329 4.47 -14.69 5.96
CA TYR A 329 4.89 -14.42 7.35
C TYR A 329 4.18 -15.31 8.38
N LYS A 330 3.27 -16.18 7.93
CA LYS A 330 2.52 -17.10 8.80
C LYS A 330 3.43 -18.18 9.35
N GLN A 331 3.80 -18.07 10.62
CA GLN A 331 4.50 -19.14 11.33
C GLN A 331 3.48 -20.16 11.84
N ARG A 332 3.78 -21.46 11.69
CA ARG A 332 3.05 -22.51 12.41
C ARG A 332 3.33 -22.32 13.91
N LYS A 333 2.30 -22.35 14.77
CA LYS A 333 2.44 -22.27 16.22
C LYS A 333 3.50 -23.28 16.69
N VAL A 334 4.70 -22.78 17.00
CA VAL A 334 5.68 -23.56 17.75
C VAL A 334 5.14 -23.57 19.17
N PHE A 335 4.57 -24.70 19.59
CA PHE A 335 4.31 -24.92 21.01
C PHE A 335 5.67 -24.83 21.71
N PHE A 336 5.92 -23.71 22.38
CA PHE A 336 6.95 -23.68 23.39
C PHE A 336 6.48 -24.65 24.48
N LYS A 337 6.98 -25.90 24.44
CA LYS A 337 7.05 -26.72 25.64
C LYS A 337 7.89 -25.91 26.62
N GLN A 338 7.23 -25.22 27.54
CA GLN A 338 7.87 -24.81 28.78
C GLN A 338 8.46 -26.08 29.38
N LYS A 339 9.78 -26.21 29.34
CA LYS A 339 10.47 -27.18 30.19
C LYS A 339 10.25 -26.69 31.62
N SER A 340 9.38 -27.40 32.33
CA SER A 340 9.21 -27.34 33.78
C SER A 340 10.49 -27.74 34.49
#